data_AF-A0A972E078-F1
#
_entry.id   AF-A0A972E078-F1
#
_cell.length_a   1.000
_cell.length_b   1.000
_cell.length_c   1.000
_cell.angle_alpha   90.00
_cell.angle_beta   90.00
_cell.angle_gamma   90.00
#
_symmetry.space_group_name_H-M   'P 1'
#
loop_
_entity.id
_entity.type
_entity.pdbx_description
1 polymer ?
#
loop_
_entity_poly.entity_id
_entity_poly.type
_entity_poly.pdbx_seq_one_letter_code
_entity_poly.pdbx_strand_id
1 'polypeptide(L)'
;MIRSARILSCCIAGYAVIYAVAYLKIVETAPSLQAVFVLVPISLLVWQLLVLRERFRGITATSAITAHKRLDTHDGVRIFFILCVGHNPLASQYIWGFFLFTATVVVLLVALAFIVSVESYRHRTITASLALCLVFAYFLLVWEKSVYVIHYGVPIIGHFLEKPEYDARYRVEITPEDSRSKHQGIADIHVERRSEMDSIGDENYLYTSREVHIRRLYLANGVAVDIAASDPLDDGESGYVTDSHGRRWHVRLTTEPAP
;
A
#
# COMPACT_ATOMS: atom_id res chain seq x y z
N MET A 1 8.48 -26.83 23.85
CA MET A 1 7.56 -25.89 23.17
C MET A 1 7.06 -24.73 24.04
N ILE A 2 6.34 -24.95 25.16
CA ILE A 2 5.67 -23.85 25.93
C ILE A 2 6.61 -22.67 26.26
N ARG A 3 7.86 -22.92 26.69
CA ARG A 3 8.86 -21.86 26.93
C ARG A 3 9.16 -21.01 25.69
N SER A 4 9.34 -21.64 24.51
CA SER A 4 9.60 -20.93 23.25
C SER A 4 8.44 -20.03 22.82
N ALA A 5 7.20 -20.48 23.01
CA ALA A 5 6.01 -19.69 22.67
C ALA A 5 5.85 -18.45 23.57
N ARG A 6 6.23 -18.55 24.86
CA ARG A 6 6.26 -17.42 25.79
C ARG A 6 7.36 -16.42 25.43
N ILE A 7 8.59 -16.90 25.15
CA ILE A 7 9.70 -16.05 24.71
C ILE A 7 9.31 -15.28 23.44
N LEU A 8 8.75 -15.97 22.44
CA LEU A 8 8.29 -15.34 21.20
C LEU A 8 7.21 -14.27 21.45
N SER A 9 6.24 -14.51 22.35
CA SER A 9 5.28 -13.48 22.77
C SER A 9 5.97 -12.26 23.40
N CYS A 10 6.99 -12.45 24.23
CA CYS A 10 7.77 -11.34 24.81
C CYS A 10 8.57 -10.58 23.74
N CYS A 11 9.16 -11.27 22.76
CA CYS A 11 9.86 -10.63 21.64
C CYS A 11 8.93 -9.80 20.75
N ILE A 12 7.73 -10.30 20.44
CA ILE A 12 6.72 -9.56 19.68
C ILE A 12 6.26 -8.31 20.45
N ALA A 13 5.97 -8.44 21.75
CA ALA A 13 5.57 -7.31 22.58
C ALA A 13 6.69 -6.26 22.73
N GLY A 14 7.94 -6.69 22.95
CA GLY A 14 9.10 -5.80 23.01
C GLY A 14 9.33 -5.07 21.69
N TYR A 15 9.22 -5.78 20.55
CA TYR A 15 9.31 -5.16 19.23
C TYR A 15 8.18 -4.14 18.99
N ALA A 16 6.94 -4.46 19.37
CA ALA A 16 5.80 -3.56 19.25
C ALA A 16 6.00 -2.25 20.04
N VAL A 17 6.56 -2.31 21.25
CA VAL A 17 6.89 -1.13 22.07
C VAL A 17 8.02 -0.31 21.44
N ILE A 18 9.12 -0.96 21.03
CA ILE A 18 10.25 -0.28 20.36
C ILE A 18 9.77 0.41 19.07
N TYR A 19 8.96 -0.28 18.28
CA TYR A 19 8.37 0.25 17.06
C TYR A 19 7.48 1.48 17.37
N ALA A 20 6.54 1.37 18.31
CA ALA A 20 5.62 2.47 18.64
C ALA A 20 6.32 3.72 19.19
N VAL A 21 7.44 3.56 19.92
CA VAL A 21 8.16 4.68 20.55
C VAL A 21 9.23 5.27 19.64
N ALA A 22 9.93 4.45 18.85
CA ALA A 22 11.17 4.85 18.19
C ALA A 22 11.13 4.80 16.66
N TYR A 23 10.13 4.17 16.02
CA TYR A 23 10.12 3.99 14.56
C TYR A 23 10.18 5.32 13.81
N LEU A 24 9.25 6.25 14.06
CA LEU A 24 9.19 7.55 13.36
C LEU A 24 10.51 8.34 13.52
N LYS A 25 10.97 8.49 14.76
CA LYS A 25 12.21 9.21 15.07
C LYS A 25 13.46 8.57 14.46
N ILE A 26 13.52 7.24 14.35
CA ILE A 26 14.66 6.53 13.72
C ILE A 26 14.55 6.57 12.18
N VAL A 27 13.34 6.50 11.63
CA VAL A 27 13.06 6.66 10.19
C VAL A 27 13.60 8.00 9.69
N GLU A 28 13.36 9.08 10.45
CA GLU A 28 13.82 10.45 10.15
C GLU A 28 15.34 10.62 10.36
N THR A 29 15.90 10.13 11.46
CA THR A 29 17.31 10.40 11.83
C THR A 29 18.33 9.44 11.24
N ALA A 30 17.93 8.22 10.87
CA ALA A 30 18.84 7.17 10.40
C ALA A 30 18.14 6.18 9.45
N PRO A 31 17.90 6.56 8.17
CA PRO A 31 17.16 5.73 7.22
C PRO A 31 17.79 4.36 6.96
N SER A 32 19.11 4.21 7.15
CA SER A 32 19.79 2.90 7.08
C SER A 32 19.30 1.88 8.13
N LEU A 33 18.75 2.33 9.26
CA LEU A 33 18.17 1.47 10.29
C LEU A 33 16.77 0.94 9.93
N GLN A 34 16.12 1.47 8.89
CA GLN A 34 14.80 1.01 8.43
C GLN A 34 14.82 -0.48 8.05
N ALA A 35 15.94 -0.97 7.51
CA ALA A 35 16.14 -2.39 7.21
C ALA A 35 15.99 -3.30 8.45
N VAL A 36 16.33 -2.83 9.64
CA VAL A 36 16.14 -3.59 10.90
C VAL A 36 14.64 -3.77 11.19
N PHE A 37 13.83 -2.72 11.00
CA PHE A 37 12.38 -2.77 11.17
C PHE A 37 11.66 -3.62 10.10
N VAL A 38 12.32 -3.92 8.98
CA VAL A 38 11.86 -4.91 7.98
C VAL A 38 12.25 -6.34 8.39
N LEU A 39 13.51 -6.55 8.78
CA LEU A 39 14.05 -7.88 9.07
C LEU A 39 13.52 -8.50 10.36
N VAL A 40 13.24 -7.70 11.39
CA VAL A 40 12.71 -8.19 12.68
C VAL A 40 11.32 -8.84 12.55
N PRO A 41 10.28 -8.22 11.96
CA PRO A 41 8.96 -8.87 11.83
C PRO A 41 9.02 -10.12 10.94
N ILE A 42 9.84 -10.14 9.89
CA ILE A 42 10.08 -11.35 9.07
C ILE A 42 10.69 -12.47 9.94
N SER A 43 11.70 -12.15 10.74
CA SER A 43 12.35 -13.13 11.64
C SER A 43 11.39 -13.70 12.68
N LEU A 44 10.54 -12.83 13.27
CA LEU A 44 9.48 -13.24 14.20
C LEU A 44 8.42 -14.12 13.51
N LEU A 45 8.04 -13.79 12.28
CA LEU A 45 7.10 -14.59 11.48
C LEU A 45 7.68 -15.97 11.16
N VAL A 46 8.93 -16.05 10.69
CA VAL A 46 9.63 -17.32 10.42
C VAL A 46 9.68 -18.18 11.68
N TRP A 47 9.97 -17.58 12.85
CA TRP A 47 9.94 -18.32 14.12
C TRP A 47 8.53 -18.85 14.45
N GLN A 48 7.48 -18.03 14.29
CA GLN A 48 6.09 -18.47 14.49
C GLN A 48 5.69 -19.59 13.52
N LEU A 49 6.10 -19.50 12.25
CA LEU A 49 5.86 -20.55 11.24
C LEU A 49 6.59 -21.86 11.57
N LEU A 50 7.82 -21.80 12.12
CA LEU A 50 8.52 -22.98 12.61
C LEU A 50 7.83 -23.62 13.82
N VAL A 51 7.32 -22.80 14.76
CA VAL A 51 6.50 -23.28 15.89
C VAL A 51 5.22 -23.96 15.41
N LEU A 52 4.55 -23.40 14.40
CA LEU A 52 3.37 -24.00 13.77
C LEU A 52 3.72 -25.30 13.03
N ARG A 53 4.81 -25.34 12.27
CA ARG A 53 5.28 -26.53 11.56
C ARG A 53 5.43 -27.73 12.50
N GLU A 54 6.05 -27.55 13.67
CA GLU A 54 6.20 -28.64 14.64
C GLU A 54 4.86 -29.04 15.30
N ARG A 55 3.91 -28.11 15.50
CA ARG A 55 2.53 -28.44 15.96
C ARG A 55 1.73 -29.25 14.91
N PHE A 56 1.93 -28.93 13.63
CA PHE A 56 1.27 -29.57 12.49
C PHE A 56 1.99 -30.82 11.97
N ARG A 57 3.20 -31.11 12.47
CA ARG A 57 3.98 -32.30 12.13
C ARG A 57 3.17 -33.57 12.46
N GLY A 58 3.04 -34.45 11.45
CA GLY A 58 2.27 -35.68 11.57
C GLY A 58 0.73 -35.52 11.45
N ILE A 59 0.22 -34.39 10.95
CA ILE A 59 -1.18 -34.36 10.48
C ILE A 59 -1.31 -35.18 9.20
N THR A 60 -2.09 -36.25 9.29
CA THR A 60 -2.72 -36.96 8.17
C THR A 60 -4.22 -36.65 8.15
N ALA A 61 -4.90 -36.94 7.03
CA ALA A 61 -6.36 -36.85 6.95
C ALA A 61 -7.07 -37.63 8.08
N THR A 62 -6.47 -38.75 8.51
CA THR A 62 -6.94 -39.67 9.55
C THR A 62 -6.64 -39.30 11.01
N SER A 63 -5.91 -38.21 11.29
CA SER A 63 -5.54 -37.88 12.67
C SER A 63 -6.74 -37.48 13.55
N ALA A 64 -6.86 -38.07 14.75
CA ALA A 64 -8.02 -37.88 15.63
C ALA A 64 -8.24 -36.45 16.17
N ILE A 65 -7.25 -35.56 16.02
CA ILE A 65 -7.29 -34.17 16.48
C ILE A 65 -7.45 -33.27 15.25
N THR A 66 -8.39 -32.33 15.28
CA THR A 66 -8.60 -31.34 14.20
C THR A 66 -7.47 -30.32 14.14
N ALA A 67 -7.20 -29.78 12.95
CA ALA A 67 -6.14 -28.79 12.74
C ALA A 67 -6.35 -27.55 13.63
N HIS A 68 -7.59 -27.07 13.74
CA HIS A 68 -7.94 -25.93 14.60
C HIS A 68 -7.71 -26.20 16.10
N LYS A 69 -7.82 -27.45 16.60
CA LYS A 69 -7.56 -27.80 18.01
C LYS A 69 -6.07 -27.85 18.36
N ARG A 70 -5.17 -27.81 17.37
CA ARG A 70 -3.71 -27.76 17.59
C ARG A 70 -3.15 -26.33 17.54
N LEU A 71 -3.89 -25.41 16.92
CA LEU A 71 -3.65 -23.98 17.03
C LEU A 71 -3.97 -23.53 18.46
N ASP A 72 -3.04 -22.81 19.06
CA ASP A 72 -3.30 -22.04 20.26
C ASP A 72 -4.10 -20.78 19.88
N THR A 73 -5.04 -20.35 20.72
CA THR A 73 -5.74 -19.05 20.52
C THR A 73 -4.73 -17.91 20.38
N HIS A 74 -3.58 -18.03 21.06
CA HIS A 74 -2.48 -17.08 20.96
C HIS A 74 -1.70 -17.13 19.63
N ASP A 75 -1.75 -18.21 18.85
CA ASP A 75 -0.96 -18.32 17.62
C ASP A 75 -1.48 -17.41 16.49
N GLY A 76 -2.81 -17.29 16.35
CA GLY A 76 -3.43 -16.31 15.43
C GLY A 76 -3.16 -14.87 15.87
N VAL A 77 -3.26 -14.60 17.17
CA VAL A 77 -2.96 -13.27 17.76
C VAL A 77 -1.49 -12.88 17.53
N ARG A 78 -0.53 -13.81 17.69
CA ARG A 78 0.90 -13.56 17.38
C ARG A 78 1.11 -13.15 15.93
N ILE A 79 0.55 -13.89 14.98
CA ILE A 79 0.67 -13.58 13.55
C ILE A 79 0.06 -12.20 13.25
N PHE A 80 -1.14 -11.94 13.78
CA PHE A 80 -1.80 -10.64 13.62
C PHE A 80 -0.93 -9.48 14.13
N PHE A 81 -0.38 -9.58 15.35
CA PHE A 81 0.51 -8.53 15.88
C PHE A 81 1.82 -8.37 15.09
N ILE A 82 2.44 -9.47 14.65
CA ILE A 82 3.65 -9.40 13.79
C ILE A 82 3.34 -8.65 12.49
N LEU A 83 2.20 -8.94 11.87
CA LEU A 83 1.78 -8.27 10.64
C LEU A 83 1.37 -6.81 10.87
N CYS A 84 0.64 -6.48 11.94
CA CYS A 84 0.27 -5.10 12.26
C CYS A 84 1.49 -4.20 12.50
N VAL A 85 2.43 -4.64 13.33
CA VAL A 85 3.65 -3.88 13.63
C VAL A 85 4.62 -3.90 12.43
N GLY A 86 4.65 -5.01 11.69
CA GLY A 86 5.43 -5.14 10.47
C GLY A 86 4.86 -4.41 9.26
N HIS A 87 3.58 -4.01 9.25
CA HIS A 87 2.90 -3.52 8.04
C HIS A 87 3.59 -2.30 7.47
N ASN A 88 3.69 -1.20 8.22
CA ASN A 88 4.32 0.04 7.74
C ASN A 88 5.79 -0.13 7.28
N PRO A 89 6.70 -0.84 8.00
CA PRO A 89 8.05 -1.04 7.49
C PRO A 89 8.10 -2.00 6.30
N LEU A 90 7.27 -3.04 6.24
CA LEU A 90 7.20 -3.94 5.09
C LEU A 90 6.55 -3.28 3.85
N ALA A 91 5.62 -2.36 4.08
CA ALA A 91 4.97 -1.50 3.08
C ALA A 91 5.70 -0.16 2.88
N SER A 92 6.94 -0.05 3.35
CA SER A 92 7.79 1.13 3.10
C SER A 92 8.17 1.19 1.62
N GLN A 93 8.44 2.40 1.09
CA GLN A 93 8.62 2.67 -0.34
C GLN A 93 9.67 1.83 -1.08
N TYR A 94 10.50 1.04 -0.39
CA TYR A 94 11.53 0.19 -0.99
C TYR A 94 10.93 -1.06 -1.66
N ILE A 95 11.30 -1.27 -2.92
CA ILE A 95 10.91 -2.44 -3.74
C ILE A 95 11.14 -3.79 -3.03
N TRP A 96 12.20 -3.91 -2.22
CA TRP A 96 12.46 -5.12 -1.44
C TRP A 96 11.44 -5.37 -0.32
N GLY A 97 10.91 -4.32 0.30
CA GLY A 97 9.84 -4.40 1.30
C GLY A 97 8.57 -5.02 0.71
N PHE A 98 8.12 -4.47 -0.43
CA PHE A 98 7.02 -5.02 -1.23
C PHE A 98 7.14 -6.54 -1.43
N PHE A 99 8.22 -7.00 -2.05
CA PHE A 99 8.38 -8.42 -2.37
C PHE A 99 8.42 -9.31 -1.13
N LEU A 100 8.96 -8.83 0.00
CA LEU A 100 8.97 -9.56 1.27
C LEU A 100 7.57 -9.59 1.93
N PHE A 101 6.76 -8.54 1.76
CA PHE A 101 5.37 -8.52 2.19
C PHE A 101 4.50 -9.45 1.32
N THR A 102 4.59 -9.36 0.00
CA THR A 102 3.86 -10.25 -0.93
C THR A 102 4.22 -11.72 -0.68
N ALA A 103 5.50 -12.05 -0.52
CA ALA A 103 5.93 -13.41 -0.19
C ALA A 103 5.36 -13.89 1.16
N THR A 104 5.31 -13.00 2.16
CA THR A 104 4.68 -13.26 3.46
C THR A 104 3.19 -13.56 3.34
N VAL A 105 2.45 -12.75 2.58
CA VAL A 105 1.01 -12.95 2.31
C VAL A 105 0.77 -14.28 1.59
N VAL A 106 1.55 -14.59 0.55
CA VAL A 106 1.43 -15.86 -0.20
C VAL A 106 1.65 -17.08 0.71
N VAL A 107 2.69 -17.07 1.55
CA VAL A 107 2.97 -18.18 2.49
C VAL A 107 1.81 -18.37 3.49
N LEU A 108 1.23 -17.29 4.00
CA LEU A 108 0.10 -17.35 4.92
C LEU A 108 -1.19 -17.83 4.22
N LEU A 109 -1.46 -17.38 2.99
CA LEU A 109 -2.61 -17.85 2.20
C LEU A 109 -2.50 -19.34 1.88
N VAL A 110 -1.31 -19.85 1.55
CA VAL A 110 -1.08 -21.30 1.36
C VAL A 110 -1.33 -22.10 2.66
N ALA A 111 -0.87 -21.59 3.81
CA ALA A 111 -1.12 -22.23 5.09
C ALA A 111 -2.62 -22.25 5.46
N LEU A 112 -3.34 -21.15 5.20
CA LEU A 112 -4.79 -21.07 5.40
C LEU A 112 -5.55 -22.00 4.45
N ALA A 113 -5.19 -22.04 3.17
CA ALA A 113 -5.80 -22.93 2.19
C ALA A 113 -5.64 -24.41 2.57
N PHE A 114 -4.48 -24.80 3.11
CA PHE A 114 -4.26 -26.14 3.66
C PHE A 114 -5.19 -26.43 4.86
N ILE A 115 -5.27 -25.52 5.84
CA ILE A 115 -6.15 -25.68 7.02
C ILE A 115 -7.62 -25.79 6.58
N VAL A 116 -8.09 -24.90 5.71
CA VAL A 116 -9.46 -24.89 5.16
C VAL A 116 -9.77 -26.17 4.39
N SER A 117 -8.82 -26.70 3.61
CA SER A 117 -8.99 -27.95 2.85
C SER A 117 -9.13 -29.17 3.79
N VAL A 118 -8.27 -29.28 4.80
CA VAL A 118 -8.32 -30.37 5.79
C VAL A 118 -9.60 -30.32 6.62
N GLU A 119 -10.03 -29.12 7.03
CA GLU A 119 -11.25 -28.93 7.82
C GLU A 119 -12.51 -29.22 6.99
N SER A 120 -12.58 -28.71 5.76
CA SER A 120 -13.68 -28.96 4.80
C SER A 120 -13.88 -30.45 4.55
N TYR A 121 -12.78 -31.17 4.29
CA TYR A 121 -12.80 -32.61 4.02
C TYR A 121 -13.38 -33.41 5.19
N ARG A 122 -13.10 -32.99 6.43
CA ARG A 122 -13.57 -33.67 7.65
C ARG A 122 -15.01 -33.34 8.02
N HIS A 123 -15.37 -32.07 8.04
CA HIS A 123 -16.67 -31.64 8.57
C HIS A 123 -17.77 -31.54 7.52
N ARG A 124 -17.43 -31.45 6.22
CA ARG A 124 -18.37 -31.30 5.08
C ARG A 124 -19.43 -30.20 5.24
N THR A 125 -19.19 -29.27 6.17
CA THR A 125 -20.09 -28.22 6.63
C THR A 125 -19.25 -27.01 7.03
N ILE A 126 -19.80 -25.81 6.93
CA ILE A 126 -19.09 -24.58 7.27
C ILE A 126 -19.03 -24.44 8.80
N THR A 127 -17.85 -24.64 9.37
CA THR A 127 -17.57 -24.42 10.79
C THR A 127 -17.18 -22.96 11.05
N ALA A 128 -17.36 -22.48 12.29
CA ALA A 128 -16.91 -21.14 12.69
C ALA A 128 -15.40 -20.95 12.55
N SER A 129 -14.61 -22.03 12.73
CA SER A 129 -13.16 -22.06 12.46
C SER A 129 -12.84 -21.75 10.99
N LEU A 130 -13.58 -22.36 10.07
CA LEU A 130 -13.42 -22.17 8.63
C LEU A 130 -13.84 -20.75 8.20
N ALA A 131 -14.96 -20.24 8.73
CA ALA A 131 -15.39 -18.86 8.50
C ALA A 131 -14.32 -17.85 8.97
N LEU A 132 -13.71 -18.07 10.14
CA LEU A 132 -12.63 -17.23 10.66
C LEU A 132 -11.38 -17.26 9.75
N CYS A 133 -11.01 -18.43 9.22
CA CYS A 133 -9.90 -18.56 8.27
C CYS A 133 -10.17 -17.78 6.97
N LEU A 134 -11.40 -17.79 6.45
CA LEU A 134 -11.79 -17.02 5.26
C LEU A 134 -11.76 -15.50 5.53
N VAL A 135 -12.26 -15.05 6.69
CA VAL A 135 -12.18 -13.65 7.10
C VAL A 135 -10.72 -13.20 7.22
N PHE A 136 -9.85 -14.01 7.81
CA PHE A 136 -8.43 -13.68 7.94
C PHE A 136 -7.71 -13.66 6.57
N ALA A 137 -8.04 -14.59 5.67
CA ALA A 137 -7.54 -14.56 4.28
C ALA A 137 -7.97 -13.30 3.53
N TYR A 138 -9.22 -12.85 3.73
CA TYR A 138 -9.71 -11.57 3.17
C TYR A 138 -8.91 -10.37 3.72
N PHE A 139 -8.64 -10.32 5.03
CA PHE A 139 -7.79 -9.26 5.61
C PHE A 139 -6.38 -9.24 5.03
N LEU A 140 -5.74 -10.40 4.81
CA LEU A 140 -4.43 -10.48 4.17
C LEU A 140 -4.47 -9.91 2.74
N LEU A 141 -5.50 -10.23 1.96
CA LEU A 141 -5.68 -9.71 0.61
C LEU A 141 -5.94 -8.19 0.60
N VAL A 142 -6.68 -7.66 1.57
CA VAL A 142 -6.89 -6.21 1.73
C VAL A 142 -5.59 -5.48 2.08
N TRP A 143 -4.76 -6.06 2.95
CA TRP A 143 -3.44 -5.50 3.22
C TRP A 143 -2.49 -5.56 2.03
N GLU A 144 -2.42 -6.69 1.31
CA GLU A 144 -1.63 -6.80 0.07
C GLU A 144 -2.03 -5.72 -0.93
N LYS A 145 -3.34 -5.53 -1.12
CA LYS A 145 -3.93 -4.42 -1.88
C LYS A 145 -3.40 -3.05 -1.42
N SER A 146 -3.38 -2.79 -0.11
CA SER A 146 -2.88 -1.52 0.45
C SER A 146 -1.40 -1.31 0.17
N VAL A 147 -0.57 -2.36 0.33
CA VAL A 147 0.87 -2.29 0.04
C VAL A 147 1.11 -2.09 -1.46
N TYR A 148 0.36 -2.78 -2.30
CA TYR A 148 0.40 -2.65 -3.76
C TYR A 148 0.01 -1.25 -4.26
N VAL A 149 -0.97 -0.60 -3.62
CA VAL A 149 -1.32 0.82 -3.85
C VAL A 149 -0.16 1.75 -3.49
N ILE A 150 0.51 1.52 -2.34
CA ILE A 150 1.63 2.36 -1.88
C ILE A 150 2.82 2.30 -2.86
N HIS A 151 3.06 1.14 -3.49
CA HIS A 151 4.24 0.90 -4.32
C HIS A 151 4.08 1.15 -5.82
N TYR A 152 3.03 0.61 -6.45
CA TYR A 152 2.98 0.46 -7.90
C TYR A 152 2.05 1.45 -8.55
N GLY A 153 0.77 1.29 -8.23
CA GLY A 153 -0.29 2.19 -8.63
C GLY A 153 -0.62 2.37 -10.13
N VAL A 154 -1.79 2.98 -10.41
CA VAL A 154 -2.46 3.22 -11.69
C VAL A 154 -3.57 4.27 -11.48
N PRO A 155 -3.76 5.28 -12.33
CA PRO A 155 -4.86 6.25 -12.18
C PRO A 155 -6.29 5.65 -12.15
N ILE A 156 -7.19 6.34 -11.43
CA ILE A 156 -8.68 6.38 -11.47
C ILE A 156 -9.30 6.07 -10.10
N ILE A 157 -10.10 7.02 -9.59
CA ILE A 157 -11.03 6.83 -8.45
C ILE A 157 -11.98 5.67 -8.77
N GLY A 158 -11.69 4.50 -8.20
CA GLY A 158 -12.45 3.27 -8.43
C GLY A 158 -11.60 2.01 -8.63
N HIS A 159 -10.29 2.13 -8.88
CA HIS A 159 -9.42 0.94 -8.94
C HIS A 159 -8.15 1.02 -8.09
N PHE A 160 -7.56 -0.16 -7.83
CA PHE A 160 -6.92 -0.40 -6.53
C PHE A 160 -5.41 -0.27 -6.53
N LEU A 161 -5.00 0.87 -7.03
CA LEU A 161 -3.67 1.27 -7.48
C LEU A 161 -3.73 2.83 -7.63
N GLU A 162 -2.65 3.61 -7.43
CA GLU A 162 -2.43 5.00 -7.90
C GLU A 162 -0.90 5.29 -7.99
N LYS A 163 -0.29 5.40 -9.20
CA LYS A 163 1.21 5.34 -9.35
C LYS A 163 1.82 6.64 -8.79
N PRO A 164 3.00 6.62 -8.14
CA PRO A 164 3.66 7.87 -7.72
C PRO A 164 3.98 8.84 -8.87
N GLU A 165 4.01 8.36 -10.12
CA GLU A 165 4.24 9.16 -11.32
C GLU A 165 3.48 8.53 -12.51
N TYR A 166 2.57 9.24 -13.19
CA TYR A 166 1.84 8.67 -14.34
C TYR A 166 1.39 9.70 -15.37
N ASP A 167 1.21 9.22 -16.61
CA ASP A 167 0.51 9.95 -17.66
C ASP A 167 -0.95 9.49 -17.75
N ALA A 168 -1.89 10.43 -17.88
CA ALA A 168 -3.33 10.15 -17.97
C ALA A 168 -4.08 11.18 -18.84
N ARG A 169 -5.32 10.85 -19.21
CA ARG A 169 -6.23 11.71 -19.97
C ARG A 169 -7.47 12.08 -19.17
N TYR A 170 -7.70 13.38 -19.02
CA TYR A 170 -8.83 13.91 -18.26
C TYR A 170 -9.62 14.93 -19.06
N ARG A 171 -10.93 15.00 -18.81
CA ARG A 171 -11.75 16.12 -19.28
C ARG A 171 -11.42 17.36 -18.45
N VAL A 172 -11.31 18.50 -19.13
CA VAL A 172 -10.92 19.78 -18.53
C VAL A 172 -11.86 20.91 -18.94
N GLU A 173 -12.09 21.84 -18.02
CA GLU A 173 -12.54 23.19 -18.38
C GLU A 173 -11.32 24.04 -18.72
N ILE A 174 -11.30 24.60 -19.92
CA ILE A 174 -10.24 25.45 -20.46
C ILE A 174 -10.81 26.85 -20.67
N THR A 175 -10.15 27.87 -20.14
CA THR A 175 -10.52 29.28 -20.30
C THR A 175 -9.29 30.08 -20.74
N PRO A 176 -9.28 30.72 -21.93
CA PRO A 176 -8.18 31.60 -22.32
C PRO A 176 -8.07 32.80 -21.37
N GLU A 177 -6.88 33.30 -21.05
CA GLU A 177 -6.72 34.47 -20.16
C GLU A 177 -7.48 35.71 -20.70
N ASP A 178 -7.46 35.91 -22.01
CA ASP A 178 -8.15 37.03 -22.70
C ASP A 178 -9.68 36.83 -22.87
N SER A 179 -10.27 35.71 -22.42
CA SER A 179 -11.68 35.42 -22.65
C SER A 179 -12.41 34.89 -21.42
N ARG A 180 -13.68 35.27 -21.27
CA ARG A 180 -14.59 34.68 -20.27
C ARG A 180 -15.30 33.41 -20.76
N SER A 181 -15.05 32.99 -22.00
CA SER A 181 -15.64 31.77 -22.57
C SER A 181 -14.94 30.52 -22.02
N LYS A 182 -15.69 29.74 -21.24
CA LYS A 182 -15.28 28.38 -20.89
C LYS A 182 -15.47 27.44 -22.06
N HIS A 183 -14.48 26.60 -22.31
CA HIS A 183 -14.52 25.51 -23.28
C HIS A 183 -14.27 24.18 -22.57
N GLN A 184 -14.93 23.11 -23.00
CA GLN A 184 -14.53 21.77 -22.59
C GLN A 184 -13.47 21.24 -23.56
N GLY A 185 -12.50 20.51 -23.02
CA GLY A 185 -11.45 19.84 -23.77
C GLY A 185 -10.97 18.58 -23.06
N ILE A 186 -9.92 17.99 -23.60
CA ILE A 186 -9.19 16.87 -22.99
C ILE A 186 -7.77 17.35 -22.69
N ALA A 187 -7.18 16.96 -21.57
CA ALA A 187 -5.78 17.20 -21.25
C ALA A 187 -5.02 15.87 -21.16
N ASP A 188 -3.85 15.79 -21.82
CA ASP A 188 -2.81 14.83 -21.44
C ASP A 188 -2.10 15.42 -20.21
N ILE A 189 -2.31 14.83 -19.04
CA ILE A 189 -1.67 15.23 -17.78
C ILE A 189 -0.54 14.28 -17.42
N HIS A 190 0.46 14.83 -16.74
CA HIS A 190 1.50 14.11 -16.03
C HIS A 190 1.39 14.41 -14.54
N VAL A 191 1.17 13.38 -13.75
CA VAL A 191 1.18 13.48 -12.29
C VAL A 191 2.53 12.98 -11.81
N GLU A 192 3.22 13.73 -10.97
CA GLU A 192 4.43 13.28 -10.28
C GLU A 192 4.35 13.59 -8.77
N ARG A 193 5.23 12.96 -8.00
CA ARG A 193 5.36 13.18 -6.56
C ARG A 193 6.71 13.82 -6.29
N ARG A 194 6.68 15.06 -5.80
CA ARG A 194 7.88 15.78 -5.38
C ARG A 194 8.01 15.70 -3.87
N SER A 195 9.20 15.37 -3.41
CA SER A 195 9.54 15.42 -1.99
C SER A 195 10.58 16.50 -1.79
N GLU A 196 10.18 17.59 -1.13
CA GLU A 196 11.07 18.70 -0.78
C GLU A 196 11.34 18.69 0.73
N MET A 197 12.59 18.96 1.09
CA MET A 197 13.04 18.99 2.48
C MET A 197 13.24 20.46 2.85
N ASP A 198 12.25 21.03 3.53
CA ASP A 198 12.27 22.44 3.92
C ASP A 198 12.82 22.57 5.34
N SER A 199 13.69 23.56 5.55
CA SER A 199 14.43 23.77 6.79
C SER A 199 13.84 24.97 7.54
N ILE A 200 12.96 24.70 8.50
CA ILE A 200 12.30 25.73 9.31
C ILE A 200 13.03 25.83 10.65
N GLY A 201 14.04 26.70 10.70
CA GLY A 201 14.97 26.79 11.83
C GLY A 201 16.02 25.66 11.79
N ASP A 202 16.26 25.02 12.93
CA ASP A 202 17.18 23.87 13.03
C ASP A 202 16.51 22.52 12.72
N GLU A 203 15.21 22.51 12.40
CA GLU A 203 14.42 21.31 12.11
C GLU A 203 14.14 21.18 10.61
N ASN A 204 14.39 19.98 10.06
CA ASN A 204 14.12 19.66 8.66
C ASN A 204 12.79 18.92 8.55
N TYR A 205 11.88 19.45 7.76
CA TYR A 205 10.56 18.89 7.50
C TYR A 205 10.52 18.32 6.08
N LEU A 206 10.23 17.03 5.94
CA LEU A 206 10.05 16.40 4.63
C LEU A 206 8.60 16.58 4.17
N TYR A 207 8.37 17.56 3.31
CA TYR A 207 7.10 17.74 2.62
C TYR A 207 7.05 16.87 1.37
N THR A 208 5.92 16.21 1.14
CA THR A 208 5.70 15.42 -0.07
C THR A 208 4.43 15.93 -0.74
N SER A 209 4.61 16.73 -1.79
CA SER A 209 3.54 17.24 -2.64
C SER A 209 3.22 16.25 -3.77
N ARG A 210 2.00 16.36 -4.30
CA ARG A 210 1.60 15.77 -5.58
C ARG A 210 1.53 16.91 -6.57
N GLU A 211 2.32 16.86 -7.62
CA GLU A 211 2.33 17.88 -8.66
C GLU A 211 1.62 17.32 -9.90
N VAL A 212 0.75 18.13 -10.50
CA VAL A 212 0.00 17.78 -11.71
C VAL A 212 0.34 18.79 -12.79
N HIS A 213 1.06 18.33 -13.80
CA HIS A 213 1.49 19.10 -14.96
C HIS A 213 0.60 18.76 -16.16
N ILE A 214 0.34 19.75 -17.01
CA ILE A 214 -0.40 19.54 -18.26
C ILE A 214 0.60 19.56 -19.40
N ARG A 215 0.72 18.45 -20.13
CA ARG A 215 1.62 18.35 -21.29
C ARG A 215 0.97 18.87 -22.57
N ARG A 216 -0.33 18.61 -22.75
CA ARG A 216 -1.07 18.97 -23.96
C ARG A 216 -2.56 19.16 -23.68
N LEU A 217 -3.17 20.13 -24.36
CA LEU A 217 -4.61 20.34 -24.39
C LEU A 217 -5.18 19.98 -25.77
N TYR A 218 -6.29 19.26 -25.81
CA TYR A 218 -7.10 19.04 -27.01
C TYR A 218 -8.37 19.86 -26.88
N LEU A 219 -8.52 20.86 -27.75
CA LEU A 219 -9.69 21.72 -27.83
C LEU A 219 -10.87 20.98 -28.50
N ALA A 220 -12.10 21.43 -28.26
CA ALA A 220 -13.32 20.82 -28.80
C ALA A 220 -13.39 20.74 -30.35
N ASN A 221 -12.54 21.50 -31.06
CA ASN A 221 -12.37 21.45 -32.51
C ASN A 221 -11.34 20.40 -32.98
N GLY A 222 -10.79 19.59 -32.07
CA GLY A 222 -9.77 18.59 -32.35
C GLY A 222 -8.33 19.12 -32.44
N VAL A 223 -8.11 20.44 -32.26
CA VAL A 223 -6.77 21.03 -32.28
C VAL A 223 -6.04 20.69 -30.98
N ALA A 224 -4.87 20.05 -31.12
CA ALA A 224 -3.92 19.86 -30.05
C ALA A 224 -3.07 21.13 -29.84
N VAL A 225 -2.86 21.50 -28.59
CA VAL A 225 -2.03 22.62 -28.14
C VAL A 225 -1.00 22.08 -27.16
N ASP A 226 0.26 22.04 -27.58
CA ASP A 226 1.38 21.65 -26.72
C ASP A 226 1.70 22.74 -25.71
N ILE A 227 1.80 22.35 -24.44
CA ILE A 227 2.14 23.23 -23.32
C ILE A 227 3.65 23.27 -23.15
N ALA A 228 4.22 24.48 -23.14
CA ALA A 228 5.66 24.68 -23.01
C ALA A 228 6.08 24.90 -21.55
N ALA A 229 5.19 25.46 -20.73
CA ALA A 229 5.38 25.59 -19.29
C ALA A 229 4.03 25.45 -18.58
N SER A 230 3.97 24.55 -17.61
CA SER A 230 2.86 24.45 -16.65
C SER A 230 3.42 24.56 -15.24
N ASP A 231 3.00 25.59 -14.51
CA ASP A 231 3.04 25.52 -13.05
C ASP A 231 2.18 24.32 -12.60
N PRO A 232 2.55 23.59 -11.54
CA PRO A 232 1.71 22.51 -11.03
C PRO A 232 0.33 23.05 -10.63
N LEU A 233 -0.72 22.31 -10.93
CA LEU A 233 -2.08 22.69 -10.50
C LEU A 233 -2.16 22.69 -8.96
N ASP A 234 -2.74 23.75 -8.38
CA ASP A 234 -2.97 23.83 -6.94
C ASP A 234 -3.87 22.68 -6.44
N ASP A 235 -3.90 22.44 -5.12
CA ASP A 235 -4.75 21.43 -4.44
C ASP A 235 -6.28 21.59 -4.71
N GLY A 236 -6.70 22.66 -5.41
CA GLY A 236 -8.05 22.86 -5.96
C GLY A 236 -8.27 22.30 -7.38
N GLU A 237 -7.28 21.59 -7.95
CA GLU A 237 -7.26 21.00 -9.29
C GLU A 237 -7.45 22.01 -10.45
N SER A 238 -6.95 23.24 -10.27
CA SER A 238 -6.93 24.28 -11.31
C SER A 238 -5.68 25.16 -11.24
N GLY A 239 -5.27 25.71 -12.39
CA GLY A 239 -4.09 26.56 -12.49
C GLY A 239 -3.91 27.14 -13.90
N TYR A 240 -2.83 27.90 -14.10
CA TYR A 240 -2.49 28.52 -15.39
C TYR A 240 -1.37 27.76 -16.10
N VAL A 241 -1.53 27.54 -17.40
CA VAL A 241 -0.51 26.91 -18.25
C VAL A 241 -0.25 27.76 -19.48
N THR A 242 0.99 27.77 -19.96
CA THR A 242 1.43 28.58 -21.10
C THR A 242 1.75 27.67 -22.28
N ASP A 243 1.09 27.91 -23.41
CA ASP A 243 1.35 27.12 -24.61
C ASP A 243 2.67 27.50 -25.31
N SER A 244 3.08 26.66 -26.25
CA SER A 244 4.23 26.86 -27.15
C SER A 244 4.23 28.18 -27.94
N HIS A 245 3.11 28.91 -27.97
CA HIS A 245 2.96 30.20 -28.66
C HIS A 245 2.89 31.38 -27.67
N GLY A 246 3.11 31.14 -26.37
CA GLY A 246 3.11 32.16 -25.32
C GLY A 246 1.71 32.57 -24.83
N ARG A 247 0.64 31.87 -25.23
CA ARG A 247 -0.73 32.17 -24.76
C ARG A 247 -0.98 31.43 -23.44
N ARG A 248 -1.58 32.12 -22.47
CA ARG A 248 -1.92 31.52 -21.17
C ARG A 248 -3.37 31.03 -21.16
N TRP A 249 -3.53 29.86 -20.55
CA TRP A 249 -4.79 29.15 -20.44
C TRP A 249 -5.02 28.81 -18.97
N HIS A 250 -6.15 29.23 -18.40
CA HIS A 250 -6.61 28.72 -17.12
C HIS A 250 -7.28 27.37 -17.35
N VAL A 251 -6.74 26.31 -16.74
CA VAL A 251 -7.26 24.95 -16.87
C VAL A 251 -7.72 24.46 -15.51
N ARG A 252 -8.87 23.80 -15.50
CA ARG A 252 -9.41 23.11 -14.33
C ARG A 252 -9.76 21.67 -14.71
N LEU A 253 -9.26 20.71 -13.93
CA LEU A 253 -9.62 19.30 -14.11
C LEU A 253 -11.08 19.09 -13.73
N THR A 254 -11.71 18.14 -14.40
CA THR A 254 -13.00 17.58 -13.99
C THR A 254 -12.79 16.14 -13.53
N THR A 255 -13.70 15.64 -12.72
CA THR A 255 -13.64 14.27 -12.18
C THR A 255 -13.88 13.17 -13.22
N GLU A 256 -14.18 13.53 -14.48
CA GLU A 256 -14.43 12.59 -15.56
C GLU A 256 -13.13 12.28 -16.35
N PRO A 257 -12.67 11.02 -16.37
CA PRO A 257 -11.57 10.62 -17.25
C PRO A 257 -12.01 10.73 -18.72
N ALA A 258 -11.06 11.03 -19.60
CA ALA A 258 -11.27 11.03 -21.04
C ALA A 258 -10.81 9.69 -21.65
N PRO A 259 -11.47 9.21 -22.72
CA PRO A 259 -11.11 7.96 -23.41
C PRO A 259 -9.82 8.06 -24.24
#